data_AF-X1BUD3-F1
#
_entry.id   AF-X1BUD3-F1
#
_cell.length_a   1.000
_cell.length_b   1.000
_cell.length_c   1.000
_cell.angle_alpha   90.00
_cell.angle_beta   90.00
_cell.angle_gamma   90.00
#
_symmetry.space_group_name_H-M   'P 1'
#
loop_
_entity.id
_entity.type
_entity.pdbx_description
1 polymer ?
#
loop_
_entity_poly.entity_id
_entity_poly.type
_entity_poly.pdbx_seq_one_letter_code
_entity_poly.pdbx_strand_id
1 'polypeptide(L)' 'MEDIAIIHNPIAGKKKKGKSDIDFARECLDNLKVSYKIFNTEYPGHGIELANQLATDGYRV' A
#
# COMPACT_ATOMS: atom_id res chain seq x y z
N MET A 1 8.74 -0.82 -15.98
CA MET A 1 8.19 -2.01 -15.31
C MET A 1 7.37 -1.45 -14.16
N GLU A 2 6.04 -1.50 -14.25
CA GLU A 2 5.18 -0.77 -13.30
C GLU A 2 5.18 -1.48 -11.94
N ASP A 3 5.83 -0.84 -10.97
CA ASP A 3 5.80 -1.26 -9.57
C ASP A 3 4.40 -0.94 -9.00
N ILE A 4 3.80 -1.90 -8.29
CA ILE A 4 2.54 -1.65 -7.55
C ILE A 4 2.86 -0.88 -6.28
N ALA A 5 2.09 0.16 -5.96
CA ALA A 5 2.19 0.85 -4.68
C ALA A 5 1.00 0.50 -3.78
N ILE A 6 1.29 0.01 -2.58
CA ILE A 6 0.29 -0.24 -1.55
C ILE A 6 0.29 0.95 -0.60
N ILE A 7 -0.83 1.68 -0.56
CA ILE A 7 -1.02 2.75 0.42
C ILE A 7 -1.71 2.16 1.66
N HIS A 8 -1.00 2.19 2.78
CA HIS A 8 -1.43 1.61 4.04
C HIS A 8 -1.70 2.69 5.08
N ASN A 9 -2.82 2.58 5.78
CA ASN A 9 -3.04 3.34 7.00
C ASN A 9 -2.70 2.48 8.25
N PRO A 10 -1.57 2.73 8.94
CA PRO A 10 -1.11 1.91 10.07
C PRO A 10 -1.99 1.97 11.30
N ILE A 11 -2.87 2.99 11.41
CA ILE A 11 -3.85 3.10 12.48
C ILE A 11 -5.24 2.57 12.07
N ALA A 12 -5.43 2.20 10.80
CA ALA A 12 -6.69 1.64 10.32
C ALA A 12 -6.84 0.17 10.74
N GLY A 13 -8.09 -0.21 11.03
CA GLY A 13 -8.42 -1.50 11.60
C GLY A 13 -8.00 -1.60 13.07
N LYS A 14 -8.63 -2.51 13.83
CA LYS A 14 -8.13 -2.84 15.17
C LYS A 14 -6.70 -3.38 15.00
N LYS A 15 -5.71 -2.87 15.76
CA LYS A 15 -4.24 -3.11 15.63
C LYS A 15 -3.78 -4.52 15.21
N LYS A 16 -4.55 -5.58 15.47
CA LYS A 16 -4.25 -6.95 15.03
C LYS A 16 -4.72 -7.30 13.62
N LYS A 17 -5.83 -6.74 13.14
CA LYS A 17 -6.43 -7.05 11.83
C LYS A 17 -5.77 -6.30 10.67
N GLY A 18 -5.49 -5.01 10.81
CA GLY A 18 -4.82 -4.24 9.73
C GLY A 18 -3.44 -4.80 9.38
N LYS A 19 -2.70 -5.29 10.37
CA LYS A 19 -1.41 -5.96 10.15
C LYS A 19 -1.57 -7.30 9.42
N SER A 20 -2.57 -8.11 9.79
CA SER A 20 -2.83 -9.39 9.10
C SER A 20 -3.28 -9.20 7.66
N ASP A 21 -4.06 -8.16 7.38
CA ASP A 21 -4.60 -7.90 6.04
C ASP A 21 -3.49 -7.45 5.08
N ILE A 22 -2.50 -6.68 5.56
CA ILE A 22 -1.32 -6.34 4.77
C ILE A 22 -0.38 -7.50 4.58
N ASP A 23 -0.12 -8.29 5.63
CA ASP A 23 0.73 -9.47 5.49
C ASP A 23 0.13 -10.45 4.47
N PHE A 24 -1.21 -10.57 4.44
CA PHE A 24 -1.92 -11.34 3.41
C PHE A 24 -1.77 -10.73 2.00
N ALA A 25 -1.95 -9.41 1.85
CA ALA A 25 -1.76 -8.74 0.56
C ALA A 25 -0.33 -8.93 0.02
N ARG A 26 0.68 -8.85 0.90
CA ARG A 26 2.08 -9.11 0.56
C ARG A 26 2.28 -10.54 0.07
N GLU A 27 1.77 -11.53 0.82
CA GLU A 27 1.88 -12.94 0.44
C GLU A 27 1.24 -13.21 -0.94
N CYS A 28 0.06 -12.63 -1.22
CA CYS A 28 -0.57 -12.76 -2.52
C CYS A 28 0.28 -12.18 -3.66
N LEU A 29 0.84 -10.98 -3.48
CA LEU A 29 1.65 -10.33 -4.51
C LEU A 29 3.01 -11.03 -4.71
N ASP A 30 3.62 -11.50 -3.62
CA ASP A 30 4.85 -12.30 -3.65
C ASP A 30 4.61 -13.61 -4.45
N ASN A 31 3.49 -14.30 -4.20
CA ASN A 31 3.10 -15.51 -4.93
C ASN A 31 2.84 -15.25 -6.42
N LEU A 32 2.33 -14.07 -6.76
CA LEU A 32 2.12 -13.63 -8.15
C LEU A 32 3.40 -13.10 -8.81
N LYS A 33 4.52 -13.04 -8.07
CA LYS A 33 5.80 -12.45 -8.52
C LYS A 33 5.66 -11.02 -9.01
N VAL A 34 4.79 -10.25 -8.35
CA VAL A 34 4.56 -8.85 -8.66
C VAL A 34 5.42 -7.98 -7.77
N SER A 35 6.20 -7.07 -8.36
CA SER A 35 6.98 -6.08 -7.62
C SER A 35 6.05 -5.04 -7.01
N TYR A 36 6.20 -4.79 -5.70
CA TYR A 36 5.43 -3.76 -5.00
C TYR A 36 6.26 -3.00 -3.96
N LYS A 37 5.78 -1.80 -3.60
CA LYS A 37 6.28 -0.99 -2.49
C LYS A 37 5.14 -0.55 -1.59
N ILE A 38 5.40 -0.44 -0.28
CA ILE A 38 4.40 -0.04 0.72
C ILE A 38 4.70 1.38 1.17
N PHE A 39 3.66 2.22 1.18
CA PHE A 39 3.69 3.60 1.65
C PHE A 39 2.69 3.76 2.78
N ASN A 40 3.14 4.30 3.92
CA ASN A 40 2.27 4.49 5.09
C ASN A 40 1.70 5.92 5.10
N THR A 41 0.40 6.05 5.38
CA THR A 41 -0.23 7.35 5.64
C THR A 41 0.07 7.82 7.06
N GLU A 42 0.09 9.13 7.25
CA GLU A 42 0.47 9.76 8.53
C GLU A 42 -0.64 10.61 9.12
N TYR A 43 -1.53 11.17 8.29
CA TYR A 43 -2.63 12.04 8.69
C TYR A 43 -3.85 11.85 7.79
N PRO A 44 -5.05 12.30 8.21
CA PRO A 44 -6.25 12.24 7.36
C PRO A 44 -6.05 12.99 6.05
N GLY A 45 -6.34 12.33 4.91
CA GLY A 45 -6.13 12.89 3.57
C GLY A 45 -4.79 12.50 2.92
N HIS A 46 -3.77 12.11 3.70
CA HIS A 46 -2.44 11.77 3.17
C HIS A 46 -2.49 10.62 2.14
N GLY A 47 -3.42 9.67 2.28
CA GLY A 47 -3.57 8.58 1.31
C GLY A 47 -3.97 9.06 -0.09
N ILE A 48 -4.77 10.13 -0.20
CA ILE A 48 -5.17 10.71 -1.49
C ILE A 48 -3.97 11.43 -2.12
N GLU A 49 -3.19 12.14 -1.31
CA GLU A 49 -1.98 12.84 -1.77
C GLU A 49 -0.94 11.84 -2.29
N LEU A 50 -0.69 10.76 -1.54
CA LEU A 50 0.18 9.67 -1.96
C LEU A 50 -0.29 9.03 -3.26
N ALA A 51 -1.59 8.76 -3.42
CA ALA A 51 -2.11 8.13 -4.63
C ALA A 51 -1.83 8.98 -5.89
N ASN A 52 -2.06 10.30 -5.80
CA ASN A 52 -1.78 11.22 -6.91
C ASN A 52 -0.28 11.31 -7.21
N GLN A 53 0.55 11.40 -6.18
CA GLN A 53 2.00 11.45 -6.34
C GLN A 53 2.52 10.16 -6.99
N LEU A 54 2.13 9.00 -6.47
CA LEU A 54 2.61 7.71 -6.93
C LEU A 54 2.15 7.39 -8.36
N ALA A 55 0.94 7.79 -8.74
CA ALA A 55 0.48 7.71 -10.13
C ALA A 55 1.35 8.56 -11.07
N THR A 56 1.78 9.75 -10.62
CA THR A 56 2.71 10.61 -11.36
C THR A 56 4.11 9.98 -11.47
N ASP A 57 4.56 9.30 -10.41
CA ASP A 57 5.84 8.59 -10.35
C ASP A 57 5.85 7.27 -11.15
N GLY A 58 4.73 6.91 -11.78
CA GLY A 58 4.60 5.73 -12.65
C GLY A 58 4.23 4.43 -11.93
N TYR A 59 3.79 4.50 -10.67
CA TYR A 59 3.23 3.36 -9.94
C TYR A 59 1.78 3.11 -10.36
N ARG A 60 1.37 1.85 -10.20
CA ARG A 60 -0.05 1.47 -10.13
C ARG A 60 -0.47 1.42 -8.67
N VAL A 61 -1.44 2.24 -8.30
CA VAL A 61 -1.95 2.39 -6.93
C VAL A 61 -3.29 1.66 -6.78
#